data_AF-A0A418NI77-F1
#
_entry.id   AF-A0A418NI77-F1
#
_cell.length_a   1.000
_cell.length_b   1.000
_cell.length_c   1.000
_cell.angle_alpha   90.00
_cell.angle_beta   90.00
_cell.angle_gamma   90.00
#
_symmetry.space_group_name_H-M   'P 1'
#
loop_
_entity.id
_entity.type
_entity.pdbx_description
1 polymer ?
#
loop_
_entity_poly.entity_id
_entity_poly.type
_entity_poly.pdbx_seq_one_letter_code
_entity_poly.pdbx_strand_id
1 'polypeptide(L)'
;MSLPQPANLYLDVLPPLATMNELARQIGCRPHHSDAERTLRHVERRYCVLRLRQLFIPAARHVRFAEGIEMLLRSGYEGRDPSRGQFIRRQAALAKRGKKDLLLPARPLGCDSGAGSGFLIGAPGMGKTRTIEQMLKRYPQAADLPNLPRQVVWIKLECPERGSIRSLCLQFFDELTRLVGSTDYGALLAPRRASDDDLMNRMALAAAWHGVGILVIDEIQHIGRHTGEEHQLMTFLTRLTNQLAIPVLLAGTLSVLGQVQKTGRMARRSVGPACAVWTPRPQDREWRSLLEQLWRFQWTQTATELDEELAETFFECTGGILDLLVKLYVSVQLRLIYRSEVGGGRDEVITPAFVRGVAEADFAPVRPMIEALCLGDSSSLRRFDDLHAFDRSYWGALEQLMDHKIQQPIASGGSTSPKIAVPEGDHYQLIWSKLQTEGLGDDLILQLIDKVRAQGHDAQEDPLGFFEHVRKLIRGRKSKRKDEVAFDPAILEDRDLRKLVAEAAGRGLTPLEAIRGAGLTGIWPEA
;
A
#
# COMPACT_ATOMS: atom_id res chain seq x y z
N MET A 1 -11.51 17.31 -23.84
CA MET A 1 -11.33 16.04 -24.57
C MET A 1 -11.12 14.93 -23.55
N SER A 2 -12.10 14.03 -23.39
CA SER A 2 -11.94 12.82 -22.58
C SER A 2 -11.01 11.86 -23.33
N LEU A 3 -9.95 11.39 -22.69
CA LEU A 3 -9.12 10.32 -23.24
C LEU A 3 -10.02 9.10 -23.56
N PRO A 4 -9.76 8.35 -24.65
CA PRO A 4 -10.46 7.11 -24.92
C PRO A 4 -10.09 6.10 -23.84
N GLN A 5 -10.84 6.06 -22.75
CA GLN A 5 -10.73 4.99 -21.77
C GLN A 5 -11.39 3.74 -22.36
N PRO A 6 -10.77 2.55 -22.24
CA PRO A 6 -11.44 1.31 -22.59
C PRO A 6 -12.74 1.21 -21.79
N ALA A 7 -13.86 0.93 -22.46
CA ALA A 7 -15.17 0.80 -21.82
C ALA A 7 -15.10 -0.26 -20.72
N ASN A 8 -15.03 0.17 -19.46
CA ASN A 8 -14.93 -0.67 -18.28
C ASN A 8 -15.86 -0.09 -17.22
N LEU A 9 -16.92 -0.82 -16.89
CA LEU A 9 -17.98 -0.36 -16.01
C LEU A 9 -17.46 0.06 -14.62
N TYR A 10 -16.35 -0.50 -14.16
CA TYR A 10 -15.74 -0.11 -12.89
C TYR A 10 -15.05 1.26 -12.92
N LEU A 11 -14.64 1.75 -14.09
CA LEU A 11 -14.01 3.06 -14.26
C LEU A 11 -15.04 4.19 -14.33
N ASP A 12 -16.27 3.90 -14.77
CA ASP A 12 -17.35 4.88 -14.93
C ASP A 12 -17.81 5.49 -13.59
N VAL A 13 -17.59 4.77 -12.50
CA VAL A 13 -17.88 5.21 -11.12
C VAL A 13 -16.86 6.22 -10.59
N LEU A 14 -15.65 6.22 -11.15
CA LEU A 14 -14.56 7.05 -10.66
C LEU A 14 -14.73 8.50 -11.14
N PRO A 15 -14.37 9.50 -10.32
CA PRO A 15 -14.40 10.91 -10.75
C PRO A 15 -13.50 11.12 -11.97
N PRO A 16 -13.69 12.19 -12.75
CA PRO A 16 -12.80 12.50 -13.86
C PRO A 16 -11.36 12.75 -13.39
N LEU A 17 -10.40 12.53 -14.29
CA LEU A 17 -8.99 12.86 -14.04
C LEU A 17 -8.87 14.34 -13.68
N ALA A 18 -8.12 14.64 -12.63
CA ALA A 18 -7.86 15.99 -12.16
C ALA A 18 -6.43 16.41 -12.50
N THR A 19 -6.24 17.68 -12.83
CA THR A 19 -4.90 18.30 -12.93
C THR A 19 -4.24 18.38 -11.55
N MET A 20 -2.91 18.56 -11.50
CA MET A 20 -2.18 18.72 -10.23
C MET A 20 -2.76 19.84 -9.34
N ASN A 21 -3.18 20.95 -9.95
CA ASN A 21 -3.76 22.09 -9.25
C ASN A 21 -5.16 21.82 -8.71
N GLU A 22 -5.96 21.02 -9.42
CA GLU A 22 -7.27 20.57 -8.93
C GLU A 22 -7.10 19.56 -7.80
N LEU A 23 -6.16 18.61 -7.96
CA LEU A 23 -5.85 17.62 -6.97
C LEU A 23 -5.41 18.26 -5.64
N ALA A 24 -4.51 19.24 -5.71
CA ALA A 24 -4.09 20.03 -4.55
C ALA A 24 -5.26 20.72 -3.85
N ARG A 25 -6.22 21.27 -4.61
CA ARG A 25 -7.43 21.90 -4.03
C ARG A 25 -8.37 20.87 -3.41
N GLN A 26 -8.54 19.71 -4.02
CA GLN A 26 -9.46 18.66 -3.57
C GLN A 26 -8.99 17.93 -2.32
N ILE A 27 -7.68 17.64 -2.21
CA ILE A 27 -7.13 16.97 -1.01
C ILE A 27 -6.86 17.95 0.14
N GLY A 28 -6.76 19.24 -0.15
CA GLY A 28 -6.56 20.30 0.83
C GLY A 28 -7.78 20.46 1.73
N CYS A 29 -7.54 20.59 3.04
CA CYS A 29 -8.60 20.86 4.01
C CYS A 29 -8.18 22.04 4.87
N ARG A 30 -8.98 23.11 4.88
CA ARG A 30 -8.73 24.29 5.71
C ARG A 30 -9.90 24.46 6.67
N PRO A 31 -9.66 24.57 7.97
CA PRO A 31 -10.73 24.82 8.91
C PRO A 31 -11.34 26.20 8.65
N HIS A 32 -12.60 26.37 9.03
CA HIS A 32 -13.18 27.70 9.11
C HIS A 32 -12.43 28.53 10.14
N HIS A 33 -12.01 29.72 9.72
CA HIS A 33 -11.36 30.74 10.52
C HIS A 33 -11.83 32.11 10.05
N SER A 34 -12.08 32.99 11.00
CA SER A 34 -12.36 34.41 10.74
C SER A 34 -11.66 35.24 11.83
N ASP A 35 -11.10 36.38 11.44
CA ASP A 35 -10.46 37.30 12.39
C ASP A 35 -11.43 37.81 13.47
N ALA A 36 -12.74 37.85 13.18
CA ALA A 36 -13.77 38.17 14.16
C ALA A 36 -13.86 37.14 15.29
N GLU A 37 -13.45 35.88 15.05
CA GLU A 37 -13.43 34.85 16.09
C GLU A 37 -12.39 35.15 17.19
N ARG A 38 -11.44 36.05 16.95
CA ARG A 38 -10.44 36.48 17.95
C ARG A 38 -11.04 37.34 19.07
N THR A 39 -12.24 37.91 18.87
CA THR A 39 -12.96 38.67 19.89
C THR A 39 -13.93 37.83 20.72
N LEU A 40 -14.03 36.52 20.45
CA LEU A 40 -14.86 35.60 21.22
C LEU A 40 -14.31 35.39 22.65
N ARG A 41 -15.13 34.81 23.53
CA ARG A 41 -14.70 34.50 24.90
C ARG A 41 -13.55 33.50 24.89
N HIS A 42 -12.68 33.54 25.90
CA HIS A 42 -11.51 32.64 26.00
C HIS A 42 -11.88 31.17 25.79
N VAL A 43 -12.98 30.71 26.43
CA VAL A 43 -13.49 29.34 26.29
C VAL A 43 -13.81 28.99 24.83
N GLU A 44 -14.52 29.87 24.12
CA GLU A 44 -14.92 29.65 22.72
C GLU A 44 -13.70 29.63 21.80
N ARG A 45 -12.75 30.56 21.99
CA ARG A 45 -11.50 30.60 21.23
C ARG A 45 -10.70 29.32 21.39
N ARG A 46 -10.62 28.76 22.60
CA ARG A 46 -9.97 27.44 22.83
C ARG A 46 -10.59 26.32 22.00
N TYR A 47 -11.92 26.27 21.86
CA TYR A 47 -12.58 25.30 20.99
C TYR A 47 -12.27 25.56 19.50
N CYS A 48 -12.20 26.83 19.09
CA CYS A 48 -11.84 27.18 17.72
C CYS A 48 -10.40 26.75 17.37
N VAL A 49 -9.44 26.90 18.28
CA VAL A 49 -8.05 26.43 18.08
C VAL A 49 -7.99 24.94 17.73
N LEU A 50 -8.87 24.11 18.31
CA LEU A 50 -8.90 22.66 18.02
C LEU A 50 -9.22 22.35 16.55
N ARG A 51 -9.81 23.28 15.80
CA ARG A 51 -10.08 23.11 14.36
C ARG A 51 -8.79 22.99 13.54
N LEU A 52 -7.64 23.44 14.06
CA LEU A 52 -6.33 23.20 13.44
C LEU A 52 -6.03 21.71 13.23
N ARG A 53 -6.63 20.82 14.03
CA ARG A 53 -6.52 19.38 13.81
C ARG A 53 -7.07 18.95 12.44
N GLN A 54 -8.00 19.70 11.87
CA GLN A 54 -8.60 19.45 10.54
C GLN A 54 -7.78 20.04 9.39
N LEU A 55 -6.82 20.92 9.67
CA LEU A 55 -5.95 21.53 8.67
C LEU A 55 -5.06 20.50 7.96
N PHE A 56 -5.18 20.44 6.65
CA PHE A 56 -4.31 19.68 5.75
C PHE A 56 -3.87 20.59 4.60
N ILE A 57 -2.59 20.96 4.59
CA ILE A 57 -1.98 21.77 3.53
C ILE A 57 -1.20 20.83 2.60
N PRO A 58 -1.66 20.63 1.37
CA PRO A 58 -0.99 19.73 0.44
C PRO A 58 0.29 20.37 -0.10
N ALA A 59 1.41 19.66 0.06
CA ALA A 59 2.67 19.97 -0.59
C ALA A 59 2.80 19.17 -1.90
N ALA A 60 3.78 19.52 -2.74
CA ALA A 60 4.03 18.86 -4.02
C ALA A 60 4.16 17.33 -3.88
N ARG A 61 4.81 16.85 -2.80
CA ARG A 61 4.92 15.41 -2.51
C ARG A 61 3.56 14.72 -2.28
N HIS A 62 2.59 15.39 -1.67
CA HIS A 62 1.25 14.83 -1.43
C HIS A 62 0.48 14.73 -2.74
N VAL A 63 0.58 15.75 -3.59
CA VAL A 63 -0.08 15.80 -4.90
C VAL A 63 0.48 14.72 -5.84
N ARG A 64 1.80 14.62 -5.97
CA ARG A 64 2.47 13.56 -6.76
C ARG A 64 2.08 12.16 -6.29
N PHE A 65 2.07 11.94 -4.98
CA PHE A 65 1.69 10.66 -4.43
C PHE A 65 0.20 10.32 -4.65
N ALA A 66 -0.69 11.32 -4.55
CA ALA A 66 -2.11 11.15 -4.84
C ALA A 66 -2.39 10.83 -6.32
N GLU A 67 -1.65 11.45 -7.24
CA GLU A 67 -1.68 11.07 -8.67
C GLU A 67 -1.25 9.62 -8.86
N GLY A 68 -0.16 9.21 -8.19
CA GLY A 68 0.30 7.83 -8.23
C GLY A 68 -0.74 6.82 -7.77
N ILE A 69 -1.45 7.11 -6.68
CA ILE A 69 -2.55 6.24 -6.22
C ILE A 69 -3.70 6.24 -7.25
N GLU A 70 -4.01 7.36 -7.90
CA GLU A 70 -5.03 7.40 -8.97
C GLU A 70 -4.65 6.51 -10.16
N MET A 71 -3.40 6.57 -10.60
CA MET A 71 -2.85 5.68 -11.63
C MET A 71 -2.93 4.21 -11.19
N LEU A 72 -2.59 3.93 -9.93
CA LEU A 72 -2.61 2.58 -9.37
C LEU A 72 -4.04 2.01 -9.30
N LEU A 73 -5.01 2.84 -8.89
CA LEU A 73 -6.42 2.46 -8.82
C LEU A 73 -6.98 2.14 -10.21
N ARG A 74 -6.75 3.03 -11.19
CA ARG A 74 -7.28 2.87 -12.56
C ARG A 74 -6.61 1.72 -13.31
N SER A 75 -5.29 1.60 -13.25
CA SER A 75 -4.55 0.48 -13.85
C SER A 75 -4.96 -0.86 -13.24
N GLY A 76 -5.35 -0.86 -11.95
CA GLY A 76 -5.95 -2.01 -11.30
C GLY A 76 -7.18 -2.55 -12.02
N TYR A 77 -8.00 -1.68 -12.64
CA TYR A 77 -9.24 -2.07 -13.30
C TYR A 77 -9.06 -2.52 -14.76
N GLU A 78 -8.00 -2.11 -15.46
CA GLU A 78 -7.78 -2.38 -16.90
C GLU A 78 -7.88 -3.87 -17.30
N GLY A 79 -7.55 -4.78 -16.39
CA GLY A 79 -7.66 -6.24 -16.59
C GLY A 79 -8.83 -6.92 -15.87
N ARG A 80 -9.73 -6.15 -15.24
CA ARG A 80 -10.82 -6.65 -14.37
C ARG A 80 -12.21 -6.22 -14.83
N ASP A 81 -12.34 -5.88 -16.11
CA ASP A 81 -13.60 -5.47 -16.71
C ASP A 81 -14.67 -6.60 -16.60
N PRO A 82 -15.79 -6.35 -15.91
CA PRO A 82 -16.83 -7.35 -15.68
C PRO A 82 -17.58 -7.73 -16.96
N SER A 83 -17.53 -6.88 -18.00
CA SER A 83 -18.16 -7.14 -19.30
C SER A 83 -17.36 -8.12 -20.17
N ARG A 84 -16.09 -8.37 -19.84
CA ARG A 84 -15.21 -9.26 -20.62
C ARG A 84 -15.33 -10.71 -20.16
N GLY A 85 -15.59 -11.61 -21.11
CA GLY A 85 -15.68 -13.05 -20.85
C GLY A 85 -14.41 -13.68 -20.23
N GLN A 86 -13.23 -13.06 -20.41
CA GLN A 86 -11.99 -13.51 -19.74
C GLN A 86 -12.01 -13.29 -18.22
N PHE A 87 -12.60 -12.19 -17.75
CA PHE A 87 -12.75 -11.92 -16.32
C PHE A 87 -13.72 -12.92 -15.68
N ILE A 88 -14.86 -13.17 -16.34
CA ILE A 88 -15.85 -14.16 -15.92
C ILE A 88 -15.23 -15.56 -15.86
N ARG A 89 -14.44 -15.96 -16.86
CA ARG A 89 -13.70 -17.24 -16.87
C ARG A 89 -12.65 -17.32 -15.74
N ARG A 90 -11.96 -16.22 -15.44
CA ARG A 90 -10.99 -16.15 -14.34
C ARG A 90 -11.68 -16.26 -12.97
N GLN A 91 -12.81 -15.60 -12.79
CA GLN A 91 -13.61 -15.69 -11.57
C GLN A 91 -14.18 -17.11 -11.38
N ALA A 92 -14.70 -17.72 -12.45
CA ALA A 92 -15.14 -19.11 -12.45
C ALA A 92 -13.98 -20.09 -12.18
N ALA A 93 -12.78 -19.82 -12.68
CA ALA A 93 -11.59 -20.62 -12.37
C ALA A 93 -11.17 -20.48 -10.90
N LEU A 94 -11.21 -19.27 -10.32
CA LEU A 94 -10.95 -19.05 -8.90
C LEU A 94 -11.99 -19.77 -8.02
N ALA A 95 -13.27 -19.70 -8.37
CA ALA A 95 -14.35 -20.41 -7.68
C ALA A 95 -14.20 -21.94 -7.76
N LYS A 96 -13.77 -22.47 -8.91
CA LYS A 96 -13.45 -23.90 -9.08
C LYS A 96 -12.18 -24.35 -8.33
N ARG A 97 -11.23 -23.44 -8.11
CA ARG A 97 -9.94 -23.70 -7.43
C ARG A 97 -10.07 -23.84 -5.91
N GLY A 98 -11.10 -23.27 -5.29
CA GLY A 98 -11.40 -23.48 -3.86
C GLY A 98 -11.93 -24.88 -3.51
N LYS A 99 -11.99 -25.82 -4.48
CA LYS A 99 -12.46 -27.21 -4.29
C LYS A 99 -11.35 -28.27 -4.28
N LYS A 100 -10.09 -27.95 -4.59
CA LYS A 100 -8.99 -28.94 -4.57
C LYS A 100 -7.67 -28.32 -4.14
N ASP A 101 -7.03 -28.96 -3.15
CA ASP A 101 -5.64 -28.76 -2.74
C ASP A 101 -4.67 -28.98 -3.91
N LEU A 102 -4.43 -27.95 -4.73
CA LEU A 102 -3.39 -27.98 -5.74
C LEU A 102 -2.51 -26.75 -5.65
N LEU A 103 -1.27 -27.03 -5.22
CA LEU A 103 -0.07 -26.21 -5.38
C LEU A 103 -0.11 -25.44 -6.71
N LEU A 104 -0.06 -24.12 -6.60
CA LEU A 104 -0.10 -23.12 -7.67
C LEU A 104 0.70 -23.53 -8.94
N PRO A 105 0.09 -23.53 -10.14
CA PRO A 105 0.79 -23.13 -11.35
C PRO A 105 0.69 -21.61 -11.52
N ALA A 106 1.82 -21.03 -11.93
CA ALA A 106 1.95 -19.60 -12.22
C ALA A 106 0.87 -19.10 -13.19
N ARG A 107 0.51 -17.83 -12.98
CA ARG A 107 -0.12 -16.88 -13.91
C ARG A 107 -0.06 -17.34 -15.39
N PRO A 108 -1.18 -17.31 -16.15
CA PRO A 108 -1.09 -17.37 -17.60
C PRO A 108 -0.21 -16.20 -18.07
N LEU A 109 0.92 -16.52 -18.71
CA LEU A 109 1.72 -15.58 -19.48
C LEU A 109 0.80 -14.96 -20.54
N GLY A 110 0.52 -13.66 -20.45
CA GLY A 110 -0.34 -12.97 -21.43
C GLY A 110 -1.22 -11.85 -20.87
N CYS A 111 -1.28 -11.64 -19.56
CA CYS A 111 -1.84 -10.42 -18.96
C CYS A 111 -0.77 -9.72 -18.12
N ASP A 112 0.02 -8.88 -18.79
CA ASP A 112 1.17 -8.17 -18.23
C ASP A 112 0.80 -7.06 -17.23
N SER A 113 -0.48 -6.71 -17.09
CA SER A 113 -0.95 -5.78 -16.05
C SER A 113 -0.96 -6.48 -14.69
N GLY A 114 0.22 -6.62 -14.08
CA GLY A 114 0.31 -6.98 -12.66
C GLY A 114 -0.42 -5.92 -11.87
N ALA A 115 -1.36 -6.33 -11.02
CA ALA A 115 -1.90 -5.43 -10.01
C ALA A 115 -0.73 -4.75 -9.31
N GLY A 116 -0.59 -3.44 -9.52
CA GLY A 116 0.54 -2.68 -9.00
C GLY A 116 0.53 -2.73 -7.47
N SER A 117 1.69 -2.51 -6.85
CA SER A 117 1.74 -2.19 -5.43
C SER A 117 2.30 -0.79 -5.25
N GLY A 118 1.76 -0.07 -4.28
CA GLY A 118 2.30 1.21 -3.83
C GLY A 118 2.89 1.06 -2.43
N PHE A 119 3.82 1.95 -2.09
CA PHE A 119 4.44 2.01 -0.77
C PHE A 119 4.50 3.46 -0.28
N LEU A 120 4.09 3.70 0.96
CA LEU A 120 4.29 4.96 1.65
C LEU A 120 5.02 4.71 2.97
N ILE A 121 6.32 4.88 2.94
CA ILE A 121 7.15 4.67 4.12
C ILE A 121 7.57 6.03 4.65
N GLY A 122 7.60 6.23 5.96
CA GLY A 122 8.12 7.50 6.48
C GLY A 122 8.09 7.60 7.98
N ALA A 123 8.74 8.64 8.50
CA ALA A 123 8.75 8.88 9.94
C ALA A 123 7.31 9.03 10.50
N PRO A 124 7.07 8.65 11.77
CA PRO A 124 5.83 8.96 12.45
C PRO A 124 5.53 10.46 12.41
N GLY A 125 4.25 10.82 12.34
CA GLY A 125 3.85 12.24 12.34
C GLY A 125 4.09 13.01 11.03
N MET A 126 4.51 12.36 9.95
CA MET A 126 4.71 13.00 8.63
C MET A 126 3.43 13.16 7.79
N GLY A 127 2.27 12.72 8.30
CA GLY A 127 0.98 12.86 7.63
C GLY A 127 0.66 11.76 6.61
N LYS A 128 1.26 10.56 6.74
CA LYS A 128 1.06 9.40 5.84
C LYS A 128 -0.41 8.99 5.73
N THR A 129 -0.97 8.50 6.83
CA THR A 129 -2.37 8.09 6.98
C THR A 129 -3.33 9.18 6.52
N ARG A 130 -3.08 10.41 6.97
CA ARG A 130 -3.90 11.56 6.61
C ARG A 130 -3.89 11.85 5.12
N THR A 131 -2.75 11.74 4.45
CA THR A 131 -2.68 11.95 3.00
C THR A 131 -3.44 10.87 2.25
N ILE A 132 -3.32 9.60 2.68
CA ILE A 132 -4.08 8.50 2.09
C ILE A 132 -5.58 8.74 2.27
N GLU A 133 -6.03 9.09 3.48
CA GLU A 133 -7.44 9.36 3.75
C GLU A 133 -7.99 10.54 2.94
N GLN A 134 -7.26 11.65 2.83
CA GLN A 134 -7.69 12.79 2.03
C GLN A 134 -7.76 12.45 0.54
N MET A 135 -6.85 11.59 0.05
CA MET A 135 -6.88 11.10 -1.31
C MET A 135 -8.09 10.17 -1.55
N LEU A 136 -8.32 9.20 -0.67
CA LEU A 136 -9.41 8.23 -0.79
C LEU A 136 -10.80 8.89 -0.73
N LYS A 137 -10.96 10.00 0.01
CA LYS A 137 -12.21 10.79 0.06
C LYS A 137 -12.68 11.33 -1.30
N ARG A 138 -11.80 11.44 -2.30
CA ARG A 138 -12.20 11.81 -3.68
C ARG A 138 -13.05 10.73 -4.34
N TYR A 139 -12.91 9.48 -3.92
CA TYR A 139 -13.54 8.34 -4.57
C TYR A 139 -14.72 7.84 -3.72
N PRO A 140 -15.85 7.50 -4.35
CA PRO A 140 -16.92 6.83 -3.63
C PRO A 140 -16.38 5.53 -3.03
N GLN A 141 -16.60 5.28 -1.74
CA GLN A 141 -16.05 4.09 -1.09
C GLN A 141 -16.68 2.80 -1.65
N ALA A 142 -17.98 2.84 -1.91
CA ALA A 142 -18.73 1.82 -2.62
C ALA A 142 -19.74 2.46 -3.57
N ALA A 143 -20.07 1.78 -4.66
CA ALA A 143 -21.02 2.25 -5.66
C ALA A 143 -21.83 1.09 -6.24
N ASP A 144 -23.08 1.38 -6.59
CA ASP A 144 -23.98 0.41 -7.19
C ASP A 144 -23.91 0.52 -8.72
N LEU A 145 -23.67 -0.62 -9.37
CA LEU A 145 -23.57 -0.72 -10.83
C LEU A 145 -24.76 -1.51 -11.37
N PRO A 146 -25.35 -1.13 -12.51
CA PRO A 146 -26.45 -1.88 -13.12
C PRO A 146 -26.04 -3.33 -13.41
N ASN A 147 -26.84 -4.29 -12.94
CA ASN A 147 -26.65 -5.73 -13.17
C ASN A 147 -25.32 -6.30 -12.65
N LEU A 148 -24.65 -5.63 -11.71
CA LEU A 148 -23.41 -6.09 -11.10
C LEU A 148 -23.51 -6.05 -9.57
N PRO A 149 -22.75 -6.90 -8.86
CA PRO A 149 -22.56 -6.75 -7.42
C PRO A 149 -22.04 -5.35 -7.09
N ARG A 150 -22.43 -4.84 -5.92
CA ARG A 150 -21.95 -3.56 -5.40
C ARG A 150 -20.43 -3.47 -5.49
N GLN A 151 -19.93 -2.47 -6.22
CA GLN A 151 -18.52 -2.22 -6.39
C GLN A 151 -17.97 -1.57 -5.13
N VAL A 152 -16.83 -2.04 -4.65
CA VAL A 152 -16.05 -1.38 -3.59
C VAL A 152 -14.83 -0.74 -4.25
N VAL A 153 -14.65 0.57 -4.14
CA VAL A 153 -13.51 1.24 -4.81
C VAL A 153 -12.26 1.14 -3.96
N TRP A 154 -12.39 1.26 -2.64
CA TRP A 154 -11.24 1.18 -1.75
C TRP A 154 -11.61 0.60 -0.39
N ILE A 155 -10.67 -0.16 0.18
CA ILE A 155 -10.72 -0.68 1.55
C ILE A 155 -9.43 -0.23 2.24
N LYS A 156 -9.52 0.37 3.42
CA LYS A 156 -8.37 0.70 4.26
C LYS A 156 -8.43 -0.14 5.53
N LEU A 157 -7.37 -0.89 5.78
CA LEU A 157 -7.19 -1.69 6.99
C LEU A 157 -6.00 -1.15 7.77
N GLU A 158 -6.08 -1.25 9.09
CA GLU A 158 -4.94 -1.01 9.97
C GLU A 158 -4.32 -2.36 10.33
N CYS A 159 -3.00 -2.45 10.28
CA CYS A 159 -2.34 -3.69 10.62
C CYS A 159 -2.56 -4.02 12.11
N PRO A 160 -3.11 -5.21 12.45
CA PRO A 160 -3.26 -5.63 13.83
C PRO A 160 -1.90 -5.76 14.54
N GLU A 161 -1.85 -5.41 15.84
CA GLU A 161 -0.62 -5.40 16.66
C GLU A 161 0.10 -6.76 16.72
N ARG A 162 -0.65 -7.86 16.64
CA ARG A 162 -0.10 -9.23 16.60
C ARG A 162 0.21 -9.72 15.18
N GLY A 163 -0.09 -8.91 14.16
CA GLY A 163 0.37 -9.12 12.78
C GLY A 163 -0.08 -10.41 12.10
N SER A 164 -1.12 -11.10 12.59
CA SER A 164 -1.51 -12.38 11.99
C SER A 164 -2.27 -12.18 10.68
N ILE A 165 -1.93 -13.00 9.69
CA ILE A 165 -2.59 -13.06 8.37
C ILE A 165 -4.11 -13.22 8.55
N ARG A 166 -4.50 -14.14 9.43
CA ARG A 166 -5.89 -14.37 9.81
C ARG A 166 -6.59 -13.10 10.28
N SER A 167 -5.97 -12.32 11.17
CA SER A 167 -6.60 -11.10 11.70
C SER A 167 -6.81 -10.07 10.60
N LEU A 168 -5.85 -9.90 9.68
CA LEU A 168 -6.03 -9.00 8.53
C LEU A 168 -7.17 -9.46 7.61
N CYS A 169 -7.26 -10.76 7.32
CA CYS A 169 -8.36 -11.31 6.51
C CYS A 169 -9.72 -11.12 7.18
N LEU A 170 -9.81 -11.31 8.51
CA LEU A 170 -11.04 -11.08 9.26
C LEU A 170 -11.47 -9.62 9.17
N GLN A 171 -10.55 -8.68 9.43
CA GLN A 171 -10.83 -7.25 9.31
C GLN A 171 -11.29 -6.87 7.89
N PHE A 172 -10.69 -7.48 6.86
CA PHE A 172 -11.15 -7.29 5.48
C PHE A 172 -12.61 -7.73 5.28
N PHE A 173 -12.98 -8.92 5.79
CA PHE A 173 -14.35 -9.42 5.65
C PHE A 173 -15.36 -8.58 6.44
N ASP A 174 -14.99 -8.10 7.62
CA ASP A 174 -15.82 -7.20 8.42
C ASP A 174 -16.04 -5.86 7.71
N GLU A 175 -14.99 -5.27 7.15
CA GLU A 175 -15.08 -4.03 6.40
C GLU A 175 -15.87 -4.21 5.09
N LEU A 176 -15.70 -5.35 4.42
CA LEU A 176 -16.51 -5.69 3.26
C LEU A 176 -18.00 -5.86 3.63
N THR A 177 -18.29 -6.51 4.75
CA THR A 177 -19.66 -6.67 5.29
C THR A 177 -20.28 -5.30 5.56
N ARG A 178 -19.53 -4.38 6.17
CA ARG A 178 -19.98 -3.00 6.43
C ARG A 178 -20.31 -2.25 5.15
N LEU A 179 -19.52 -2.43 4.09
CA LEU A 179 -19.67 -1.71 2.82
C LEU A 179 -20.79 -2.27 1.94
N VAL A 180 -20.95 -3.58 1.92
CA VAL A 180 -21.96 -4.26 1.12
C VAL A 180 -23.32 -4.27 1.85
N GLY A 181 -23.32 -4.45 3.17
CA GLY A 181 -24.48 -4.36 4.05
C GLY A 181 -25.45 -5.55 4.04
N SER A 182 -25.50 -6.32 2.94
CA SER A 182 -26.48 -7.41 2.76
C SER A 182 -26.02 -8.78 3.25
N THR A 183 -24.71 -8.99 3.41
CA THR A 183 -24.11 -10.32 3.61
C THR A 183 -23.02 -10.26 4.66
N ASP A 184 -23.10 -11.14 5.66
CA ASP A 184 -22.03 -11.32 6.64
C ASP A 184 -20.91 -12.19 6.04
N TYR A 185 -19.88 -11.52 5.52
CA TYR A 185 -18.71 -12.19 4.96
C TYR A 185 -17.81 -12.78 6.04
N GLY A 186 -17.85 -12.27 7.27
CA GLY A 186 -17.08 -12.82 8.39
C GLY A 186 -17.55 -14.23 8.71
N ALA A 187 -18.87 -14.40 8.90
CA ALA A 187 -19.48 -15.70 9.13
C ALA A 187 -19.34 -16.64 7.91
N LEU A 188 -19.55 -16.12 6.70
CA LEU A 188 -19.56 -16.92 5.47
C LEU A 188 -18.16 -17.37 5.03
N LEU A 189 -17.17 -16.49 5.13
CA LEU A 189 -15.85 -16.70 4.55
C LEU A 189 -14.76 -16.98 5.58
N ALA A 190 -15.01 -16.83 6.87
CA ALA A 190 -14.01 -17.12 7.90
C ALA A 190 -14.44 -18.17 8.93
N PRO A 191 -14.72 -19.42 8.52
CA PRO A 191 -15.03 -20.48 9.47
C PRO A 191 -13.86 -20.71 10.44
N ARG A 192 -14.18 -21.15 11.67
CA ARG A 192 -13.20 -21.30 12.77
C ARG A 192 -12.00 -22.18 12.43
N ARG A 193 -12.14 -23.13 11.50
CA ARG A 193 -11.09 -24.08 11.09
C ARG A 193 -10.39 -23.73 9.77
N ALA A 194 -10.71 -22.58 9.14
CA ALA A 194 -10.03 -22.18 7.90
C ALA A 194 -8.53 -21.93 8.15
N SER A 195 -7.69 -22.45 7.27
CA SER A 195 -6.26 -22.12 7.23
C SER A 195 -6.04 -20.69 6.72
N ASP A 196 -4.88 -20.11 7.01
CA ASP A 196 -4.52 -18.77 6.53
C ASP A 196 -4.56 -18.68 5.00
N ASP A 197 -4.09 -19.72 4.30
CA ASP A 197 -4.14 -19.76 2.83
C ASP A 197 -5.60 -19.85 2.30
N ASP A 198 -6.50 -20.56 2.99
CA ASP A 198 -7.94 -20.58 2.64
C ASP A 198 -8.57 -19.18 2.82
N LEU A 199 -8.27 -18.50 3.94
CA LEU A 199 -8.75 -17.14 4.18
C LEU A 199 -8.25 -16.15 3.12
N MET A 200 -6.97 -16.22 2.74
CA MET A 200 -6.41 -15.37 1.68
C MET A 200 -7.06 -15.63 0.32
N ASN A 201 -7.33 -16.90 -0.02
CA ASN A 201 -8.03 -17.24 -1.25
C ASN A 201 -9.48 -16.72 -1.26
N ARG A 202 -10.18 -16.83 -0.13
CA ARG A 202 -11.54 -16.29 0.02
C ARG A 202 -11.56 -14.76 -0.03
N MET A 203 -10.56 -14.11 0.56
CA MET A 203 -10.35 -12.67 0.47
C MET A 203 -10.15 -12.24 -0.98
N ALA A 204 -9.33 -12.96 -1.76
CA ALA A 204 -9.12 -12.70 -3.19
C ALA A 204 -10.43 -12.86 -3.99
N LEU A 205 -11.21 -13.90 -3.69
CA LEU A 205 -12.48 -14.15 -4.35
C LEU A 205 -13.49 -13.04 -4.05
N ALA A 206 -13.62 -12.65 -2.79
CA ALA A 206 -14.51 -11.58 -2.36
C ALA A 206 -14.10 -10.22 -2.96
N ALA A 207 -12.80 -9.94 -2.99
CA ALA A 207 -12.26 -8.74 -3.63
C ALA A 207 -12.54 -8.70 -5.14
N ALA A 208 -12.40 -9.83 -5.82
CA ALA A 208 -12.74 -9.94 -7.24
C ALA A 208 -14.26 -9.84 -7.48
N TRP A 209 -15.08 -10.38 -6.58
CA TRP A 209 -16.54 -10.35 -6.68
C TRP A 209 -17.10 -8.92 -6.58
N HIS A 210 -16.60 -8.13 -5.65
CA HIS A 210 -17.01 -6.74 -5.43
C HIS A 210 -16.18 -5.72 -6.20
N GLY A 211 -15.34 -6.14 -7.15
CA GLY A 211 -14.52 -5.23 -7.93
C GLY A 211 -13.65 -4.29 -7.07
N VAL A 212 -13.05 -4.81 -5.97
CA VAL A 212 -12.27 -4.00 -5.02
C VAL A 212 -11.16 -3.24 -5.74
N GLY A 213 -11.23 -1.91 -5.79
CA GLY A 213 -10.31 -1.10 -6.60
C GLY A 213 -8.89 -1.08 -6.05
N ILE A 214 -8.72 -0.70 -4.79
CA ILE A 214 -7.44 -0.69 -4.08
C ILE A 214 -7.60 -1.14 -2.63
N LEU A 215 -6.64 -1.90 -2.13
CA LEU A 215 -6.54 -2.26 -0.72
C LEU A 215 -5.39 -1.48 -0.08
N VAL A 216 -5.68 -0.68 0.93
CA VAL A 216 -4.68 0.02 1.74
C VAL A 216 -4.47 -0.74 3.03
N ILE A 217 -3.21 -1.00 3.38
CA ILE A 217 -2.82 -1.56 4.68
C ILE A 217 -1.88 -0.54 5.33
N ASP A 218 -2.36 0.07 6.41
CA ASP A 218 -1.60 1.06 7.19
C ASP A 218 -0.88 0.40 8.38
N GLU A 219 0.12 1.09 8.90
CA GLU A 219 0.95 0.67 10.04
C GLU A 219 1.57 -0.74 9.90
N ILE A 220 2.07 -1.07 8.69
CA ILE A 220 2.62 -2.40 8.37
C ILE A 220 3.77 -2.87 9.28
N GLN A 221 4.41 -1.96 10.03
CA GLN A 221 5.44 -2.32 11.02
C GLN A 221 4.90 -3.14 12.20
N HIS A 222 3.58 -3.20 12.39
CA HIS A 222 2.98 -4.09 13.39
C HIS A 222 2.94 -5.56 12.94
N ILE A 223 3.17 -5.86 11.65
CA ILE A 223 3.21 -7.24 11.18
C ILE A 223 4.48 -7.94 11.67
N GLY A 224 4.34 -9.10 12.33
CA GLY A 224 5.48 -9.98 12.67
C GLY A 224 6.31 -9.57 13.89
N ARG A 225 5.87 -8.56 14.67
CA ARG A 225 6.59 -8.03 15.83
C ARG A 225 6.87 -9.06 16.94
N HIS A 226 6.14 -10.18 16.96
CA HIS A 226 6.28 -11.25 17.97
C HIS A 226 7.01 -12.51 17.52
N THR A 227 7.22 -12.72 16.21
CA THR A 227 7.83 -13.97 15.71
C THR A 227 9.32 -13.81 15.38
N GLY A 228 9.84 -12.59 15.30
CA GLY A 228 11.22 -12.35 14.82
C GLY A 228 11.40 -12.73 13.34
N GLU A 229 10.30 -13.02 12.64
CA GLU A 229 10.29 -13.50 11.27
C GLU A 229 10.00 -12.34 10.30
N GLU A 230 10.97 -11.43 10.15
CA GLU A 230 10.94 -10.35 9.16
C GLU A 230 10.70 -10.89 7.73
N HIS A 231 11.18 -12.12 7.46
CA HIS A 231 10.92 -12.85 6.22
C HIS A 231 9.45 -13.27 6.05
N GLN A 232 8.70 -13.48 7.13
CA GLN A 232 7.30 -13.87 7.09
C GLN A 232 6.40 -12.69 6.72
N LEU A 233 6.70 -11.47 7.21
CA LEU A 233 6.06 -10.22 6.77
C LEU A 233 6.19 -10.04 5.25
N MET A 234 7.43 -10.12 4.76
CA MET A 234 7.72 -9.92 3.34
C MET A 234 7.12 -11.02 2.45
N THR A 235 7.15 -12.27 2.93
CA THR A 235 6.49 -13.39 2.27
C THR A 235 4.98 -13.21 2.26
N PHE A 236 4.39 -12.73 3.35
CA PHE A 236 2.96 -12.45 3.46
C PHE A 236 2.51 -11.34 2.51
N LEU A 237 3.17 -10.17 2.52
CA LEU A 237 2.83 -9.07 1.61
C LEU A 237 3.02 -9.45 0.14
N THR A 238 4.05 -10.24 -0.16
CA THR A 238 4.26 -10.81 -1.50
C THR A 238 3.14 -11.79 -1.87
N ARG A 239 2.68 -12.63 -0.94
CA ARG A 239 1.54 -13.55 -1.16
C ARG A 239 0.25 -12.76 -1.38
N LEU A 240 -0.01 -11.76 -0.54
CA LEU A 240 -1.21 -10.92 -0.59
C LEU A 240 -1.30 -10.18 -1.94
N THR A 241 -0.23 -9.51 -2.36
CA THR A 241 -0.18 -8.83 -3.67
C THR A 241 -0.31 -9.79 -4.86
N ASN A 242 0.28 -10.99 -4.79
CA ASN A 242 0.20 -11.96 -5.88
C ASN A 242 -1.15 -12.69 -5.96
N GLN A 243 -1.79 -12.96 -4.81
CA GLN A 243 -3.03 -13.73 -4.74
C GLN A 243 -4.27 -12.87 -4.96
N LEU A 244 -4.32 -11.66 -4.37
CA LEU A 244 -5.54 -10.83 -4.43
C LEU A 244 -5.82 -10.31 -5.85
N ALA A 245 -4.79 -10.18 -6.71
CA ALA A 245 -4.93 -9.61 -8.04
C ALA A 245 -5.60 -8.22 -8.07
N ILE A 246 -5.57 -7.51 -6.95
CA ILE A 246 -6.02 -6.13 -6.76
C ILE A 246 -4.80 -5.28 -6.38
N PRO A 247 -4.76 -3.99 -6.77
CA PRO A 247 -3.72 -3.09 -6.29
C PRO A 247 -3.69 -2.98 -4.77
N VAL A 248 -2.48 -2.99 -4.20
CA VAL A 248 -2.28 -2.89 -2.74
C VAL A 248 -1.37 -1.72 -2.44
N LEU A 249 -1.80 -0.83 -1.54
CA LEU A 249 -1.00 0.26 -1.01
C LEU A 249 -0.58 -0.08 0.42
N LEU A 250 0.72 -0.07 0.67
CA LEU A 250 1.29 -0.40 1.98
C LEU A 250 1.86 0.86 2.61
N ALA A 251 1.44 1.20 3.83
CA ALA A 251 1.92 2.36 4.56
C ALA A 251 2.50 1.96 5.92
N GLY A 252 3.63 2.56 6.30
CA GLY A 252 4.28 2.24 7.59
C GLY A 252 5.49 3.10 7.92
N THR A 253 6.19 2.76 9.00
CA THR A 253 7.37 3.49 9.47
C THR A 253 8.66 3.04 8.77
N LEU A 254 9.71 3.84 8.94
CA LEU A 254 11.02 3.60 8.32
C LEU A 254 11.69 2.30 8.78
N SER A 255 11.25 1.74 9.91
CA SER A 255 11.68 0.44 10.43
C SER A 255 11.56 -0.70 9.40
N VAL A 256 10.53 -0.64 8.54
CA VAL A 256 10.23 -1.70 7.55
C VAL A 256 11.08 -1.57 6.29
N LEU A 257 11.73 -0.42 6.08
CA LEU A 257 12.44 -0.10 4.84
C LEU A 257 13.63 -1.05 4.58
N GLY A 258 14.39 -1.38 5.62
CA GLY A 258 15.50 -2.32 5.52
C GLY A 258 15.06 -3.73 5.10
N GLN A 259 13.85 -4.14 5.49
CA GLN A 259 13.27 -5.44 5.14
C GLN A 259 12.71 -5.45 3.70
N VAL A 260 12.07 -4.34 3.30
CA VAL A 260 11.58 -4.13 1.93
C VAL A 260 12.69 -4.27 0.90
N GLN A 261 13.86 -3.74 1.20
CA GLN A 261 15.01 -3.78 0.29
C GLN A 261 15.70 -5.13 0.21
N LYS A 262 15.87 -5.82 1.34
CA LYS A 262 16.44 -7.18 1.36
C LYS A 262 15.64 -8.16 0.50
N THR A 263 14.34 -7.92 0.33
CA THR A 263 13.49 -8.70 -0.54
C THR A 263 13.41 -8.06 -1.93
N GLY A 264 14.35 -8.38 -2.82
CA GLY A 264 14.42 -7.81 -4.19
C GLY A 264 13.17 -7.96 -5.07
N ARG A 265 12.16 -8.74 -4.64
CA ARG A 265 10.82 -8.79 -5.27
C ARG A 265 9.92 -7.62 -4.88
N MET A 266 10.00 -7.16 -3.63
CA MET A 266 9.24 -6.00 -3.16
C MET A 266 9.96 -4.71 -3.54
N ALA A 267 11.30 -4.65 -3.43
CA ALA A 267 12.08 -3.50 -3.90
C ALA A 267 11.77 -3.10 -5.35
N ARG A 268 11.64 -4.07 -6.28
CA ARG A 268 11.25 -3.81 -7.68
C ARG A 268 9.82 -3.30 -7.86
N ARG A 269 8.92 -3.60 -6.92
CA ARG A 269 7.53 -3.12 -6.91
C ARG A 269 7.33 -1.89 -6.01
N SER A 270 8.37 -1.50 -5.27
CA SER A 270 8.52 -0.20 -4.60
C SER A 270 9.03 0.89 -5.55
N VAL A 271 9.20 0.54 -6.84
CA VAL A 271 9.46 1.48 -7.93
C VAL A 271 8.16 1.61 -8.72
N GLY A 272 7.46 2.72 -8.53
CA GLY A 272 6.19 2.99 -9.18
C GLY A 272 5.64 4.36 -8.76
N PRO A 273 4.65 4.91 -9.50
CA PRO A 273 4.17 6.27 -9.26
C PRO A 273 3.51 6.43 -7.88
N ALA A 274 2.99 5.35 -7.30
CA ALA A 274 2.43 5.30 -5.93
C ALA A 274 3.46 4.88 -4.85
N CYS A 275 4.75 5.16 -5.05
CA CYS A 275 5.80 4.85 -4.09
C CYS A 275 6.48 6.14 -3.59
N ALA A 276 6.51 6.34 -2.28
CA ALA A 276 7.15 7.50 -1.67
C ALA A 276 7.78 7.17 -0.32
N VAL A 277 8.89 7.85 -0.03
CA VAL A 277 9.50 7.85 1.29
C VAL A 277 9.47 9.26 1.87
N TRP A 278 8.90 9.43 3.06
CA TRP A 278 8.78 10.72 3.72
C TRP A 278 9.63 10.79 4.98
N THR A 279 10.62 11.66 4.92
CA THR A 279 11.49 12.05 6.02
C THR A 279 11.02 13.36 6.64
N PRO A 280 11.38 13.65 7.92
CA PRO A 280 11.23 14.98 8.51
C PRO A 280 11.72 16.06 7.56
N ARG A 281 10.95 17.14 7.49
CA ARG A 281 11.24 18.23 6.56
C ARG A 281 12.55 18.91 6.98
N PRO A 282 13.47 19.17 6.04
CA PRO A 282 14.56 20.09 6.32
C PRO A 282 14.00 21.50 6.49
N GLN A 283 14.78 22.39 7.10
CA GLN A 283 14.46 23.81 7.21
C GLN A 283 14.67 24.48 5.84
N ASP A 284 13.74 24.26 4.94
CA ASP A 284 13.78 24.74 3.56
C ASP A 284 12.63 25.72 3.27
N ARG A 285 12.58 26.19 2.02
CA ARG A 285 11.52 27.09 1.55
C ARG A 285 10.12 26.46 1.64
N GLU A 286 9.99 25.14 1.47
CA GLU A 286 8.70 24.46 1.59
C GLU A 286 8.22 24.43 3.05
N TRP A 287 9.13 24.23 4.01
CA TRP A 287 8.85 24.33 5.44
C TRP A 287 8.39 25.74 5.82
N ARG A 288 9.12 26.78 5.39
CA ARG A 288 8.74 28.18 5.62
C ARG A 288 7.36 28.46 5.05
N SER A 289 7.09 28.04 3.81
CA SER A 289 5.79 28.23 3.16
C SER A 289 4.65 27.49 3.87
N LEU A 290 4.91 26.29 4.41
CA LEU A 290 3.94 25.55 5.22
C LEU A 290 3.62 26.31 6.51
N LEU A 291 4.66 26.79 7.19
CA LEU A 291 4.52 27.53 8.44
C LEU A 291 3.74 28.83 8.22
N GLU A 292 4.03 29.60 7.17
CA GLU A 292 3.30 30.81 6.80
C GLU A 292 1.82 30.55 6.53
N GLN A 293 1.49 29.41 5.90
CA GLN A 293 0.09 29.02 5.68
C GLN A 293 -0.61 28.61 6.97
N LEU A 294 0.10 27.89 7.86
CA LEU A 294 -0.39 27.54 9.20
C LEU A 294 -0.60 28.81 10.06
N TRP A 295 0.28 29.80 9.92
CA TRP A 295 0.31 31.01 10.74
C TRP A 295 -0.92 31.92 10.59
N ARG A 296 -1.67 31.74 9.50
CA ARG A 296 -2.92 32.46 9.22
C ARG A 296 -4.05 32.10 10.20
N PHE A 297 -3.90 30.99 10.93
CA PHE A 297 -4.93 30.44 11.80
C PHE A 297 -4.64 30.76 13.28
N GLN A 298 -4.78 32.03 13.64
CA GLN A 298 -4.63 32.51 15.02
C GLN A 298 -6.00 32.85 15.63
N TRP A 299 -6.28 32.27 16.81
CA TRP A 299 -7.40 32.65 17.67
C TRP A 299 -6.92 33.36 18.94
N THR A 300 -5.64 33.75 19.00
CA THR A 300 -5.16 34.69 19.99
C THR A 300 -5.78 36.06 19.77
N GLN A 301 -6.02 36.78 20.85
CA GLN A 301 -6.63 38.11 20.81
C GLN A 301 -5.75 39.08 20.00
N THR A 302 -4.43 38.99 20.18
CA THR A 302 -3.43 39.73 19.41
C THR A 302 -2.85 38.82 18.31
N ALA A 303 -2.88 39.28 17.07
CA ALA A 303 -2.26 38.58 15.96
C ALA A 303 -0.77 38.89 16.01
N THR A 304 0.02 37.83 16.01
CA THR A 304 1.48 37.94 15.96
C THR A 304 1.93 37.68 14.53
N GLU A 305 2.79 38.54 13.98
CA GLU A 305 3.41 38.29 12.67
C GLU A 305 4.47 37.17 12.78
N LEU A 306 4.70 36.44 11.68
CA LEU A 306 5.73 35.41 11.63
C LEU A 306 7.05 36.04 11.16
N ASP A 307 7.93 36.33 12.11
CA ASP A 307 9.32 36.71 11.80
C ASP A 307 10.22 35.48 11.57
N GLU A 308 11.52 35.72 11.38
CA GLU A 308 12.48 34.64 11.17
C GLU A 308 12.81 33.91 12.48
N GLU A 309 12.93 34.63 13.60
CA GLU A 309 13.26 34.04 14.90
C GLU A 309 12.16 33.06 15.36
N LEU A 310 10.89 33.40 15.16
CA LEU A 310 9.78 32.50 15.44
C LEU A 310 9.81 31.28 14.53
N ALA A 311 10.09 31.45 13.23
CA ALA A 311 10.13 30.32 12.30
C ALA A 311 11.25 29.33 12.64
N GLU A 312 12.44 29.85 12.98
CA GLU A 312 13.56 29.05 13.49
C GLU A 312 13.17 28.34 14.79
N THR A 313 12.56 29.06 15.74
CA THR A 313 12.14 28.49 17.03
C THR A 313 11.14 27.33 16.85
N PHE A 314 10.17 27.46 15.94
CA PHE A 314 9.23 26.38 15.64
C PHE A 314 9.93 25.19 14.96
N PHE A 315 10.95 25.41 14.13
CA PHE A 315 11.75 24.33 13.56
C PHE A 315 12.57 23.61 14.63
N GLU A 316 13.29 24.34 15.47
CA GLU A 316 14.07 23.81 16.61
C GLU A 316 13.22 22.95 17.54
N CYS A 317 12.00 23.41 17.86
CA CYS A 317 11.11 22.73 18.79
C CYS A 317 10.38 21.52 18.18
N THR A 318 10.50 21.26 16.88
CA THR A 318 9.71 20.22 16.19
C THR A 318 10.53 19.29 15.31
N GLY A 319 11.76 19.65 14.96
CA GLY A 319 12.67 18.83 14.16
C GLY A 319 12.13 18.48 12.76
N GLY A 320 11.28 19.34 12.19
CA GLY A 320 10.69 19.13 10.87
C GLY A 320 9.54 18.11 10.83
N ILE A 321 9.04 17.65 11.98
CA ILE A 321 7.90 16.72 12.07
C ILE A 321 6.59 17.52 12.04
N LEU A 322 5.75 17.24 11.04
CA LEU A 322 4.51 18.00 10.79
C LEU A 322 3.49 17.90 11.92
N ASP A 323 3.31 16.72 12.49
CA ASP A 323 2.39 16.50 13.60
C ASP A 323 2.82 17.28 14.85
N LEU A 324 4.12 17.31 15.16
CA LEU A 324 4.66 18.09 16.27
C LEU A 324 4.47 19.59 16.02
N LEU A 325 4.67 20.06 14.78
CA LEU A 325 4.44 21.46 14.41
C LEU A 325 3.01 21.92 14.72
N VAL A 326 2.01 21.16 14.23
CA VAL A 326 0.60 21.52 14.46
C VAL A 326 0.25 21.43 15.94
N LYS A 327 0.73 20.41 16.66
CA LYS A 327 0.51 20.26 18.10
C LYS A 327 1.13 21.41 18.89
N LEU A 328 2.36 21.81 18.57
CA LEU A 328 3.05 22.90 19.25
C LEU A 328 2.29 24.21 19.02
N TYR A 329 1.88 24.48 17.79
CA TYR A 329 1.11 25.68 17.45
C TYR A 329 -0.24 25.74 18.18
N VAL A 330 -0.95 24.61 18.27
CA VAL A 330 -2.17 24.48 19.08
C VAL A 330 -1.89 24.73 20.56
N SER A 331 -0.87 24.08 21.14
CA SER A 331 -0.52 24.23 22.55
C SER A 331 -0.13 25.66 22.92
N VAL A 332 0.65 26.34 22.06
CA VAL A 332 1.04 27.74 22.25
C VAL A 332 -0.19 28.64 22.34
N GLN A 333 -1.11 28.54 21.38
CA GLN A 333 -2.33 29.34 21.40
C GLN A 333 -3.22 29.04 22.61
N LEU A 334 -3.44 27.76 22.94
CA LEU A 334 -4.25 27.37 24.09
C LEU A 334 -3.69 27.90 25.41
N ARG A 335 -2.38 27.80 25.61
CA ARG A 335 -1.71 28.27 26.83
C ARG A 335 -1.72 29.80 26.93
N LEU A 336 -1.58 30.53 25.82
CA LEU A 336 -1.72 32.00 25.82
C LEU A 336 -3.13 32.42 26.22
N ILE A 337 -4.16 31.84 25.59
CA ILE A 337 -5.56 32.15 25.88
C ILE A 337 -5.89 31.84 27.34
N TYR A 338 -5.43 30.70 27.85
CA TYR A 338 -5.62 30.33 29.27
C TYR A 338 -4.91 31.30 30.23
N ARG A 339 -3.65 31.66 29.93
CA ARG A 339 -2.89 32.62 30.73
C ARG A 339 -3.53 34.00 30.73
N SER A 340 -4.14 34.42 29.62
CA SER A 340 -4.86 35.70 29.55
C SER A 340 -6.12 35.68 30.41
N GLU A 341 -6.93 34.61 30.34
CA GLU A 341 -8.14 34.44 31.16
C GLU A 341 -7.85 34.46 32.66
N VAL A 342 -6.89 33.65 33.11
CA VAL A 342 -6.51 33.55 34.54
C VAL A 342 -5.74 34.81 35.00
N GLY A 343 -4.96 35.41 34.10
CA GLY A 343 -4.08 36.53 34.40
C GLY A 343 -4.73 37.91 34.26
N GLY A 344 -6.04 37.99 34.03
CA GLY A 344 -6.77 39.26 33.96
C GLY A 344 -6.54 40.08 32.68
N GLY A 345 -6.45 39.43 31.51
CA GLY A 345 -6.32 40.10 30.21
C GLY A 345 -4.89 40.41 29.80
N ARG A 346 -3.93 39.54 30.13
CA ARG A 346 -2.55 39.64 29.61
C ARG A 346 -2.54 39.54 28.09
N ASP A 347 -1.62 40.27 27.47
CA ASP A 347 -1.41 40.23 26.03
C ASP A 347 -1.11 38.81 25.53
N GLU A 348 -1.83 38.41 24.49
CA GLU A 348 -1.73 37.09 23.86
C GLU A 348 -0.77 37.14 22.65
N VAL A 349 0.48 37.52 22.90
CA VAL A 349 1.53 37.59 21.86
C VAL A 349 2.38 36.32 21.87
N ILE A 350 2.61 35.75 20.69
CA ILE A 350 3.47 34.59 20.52
C ILE A 350 4.92 35.06 20.50
N THR A 351 5.74 34.65 21.48
CA THR A 351 7.17 35.00 21.52
C THR A 351 8.03 33.74 21.45
N PRO A 352 9.26 33.81 20.91
CA PRO A 352 10.19 32.68 20.89
C PRO A 352 10.41 32.05 22.27
N ALA A 353 10.60 32.89 23.31
CA ALA A 353 10.77 32.42 24.68
C ALA A 353 9.55 31.65 25.20
N PHE A 354 8.33 32.09 24.86
CA PHE A 354 7.11 31.38 25.24
C PHE A 354 6.98 30.05 24.50
N VAL A 355 7.25 30.02 23.19
CA VAL A 355 7.23 28.79 22.39
C VAL A 355 8.19 27.74 22.96
N ARG A 356 9.43 28.13 23.28
CA ARG A 356 10.42 27.23 23.91
C ARG A 356 9.93 26.71 25.26
N GLY A 357 9.35 27.57 26.10
CA GLY A 357 8.77 27.15 27.39
C GLY A 357 7.59 26.19 27.26
N VAL A 358 6.76 26.35 26.22
CA VAL A 358 5.69 25.39 25.90
C VAL A 358 6.26 24.07 25.41
N ALA A 359 7.24 24.09 24.52
CA ALA A 359 7.90 22.88 24.04
C ALA A 359 8.58 22.12 25.18
N GLU A 360 9.28 22.81 26.07
CA GLU A 360 9.93 22.19 27.24
C GLU A 360 8.92 21.51 28.18
N ALA A 361 7.73 22.10 28.37
CA ALA A 361 6.71 21.53 29.23
C ALA A 361 5.89 20.40 28.56
N ASP A 362 5.40 20.63 27.34
CA ASP A 362 4.44 19.74 26.67
C ASP A 362 5.11 18.64 25.84
N PHE A 363 6.37 18.85 25.41
CA PHE A 363 7.10 17.96 24.49
C PHE A 363 8.29 17.28 25.16
N ALA A 364 8.42 17.38 26.49
CA ALA A 364 9.49 16.74 27.25
C ALA A 364 9.76 15.26 26.89
N PRO A 365 8.73 14.40 26.69
CA PRO A 365 8.96 13.00 26.34
C PRO A 365 9.59 12.78 24.95
N VAL A 366 9.35 13.69 24.00
CA VAL A 366 9.82 13.59 22.61
C VAL A 366 11.03 14.49 22.32
N ARG A 367 11.45 15.32 23.28
CA ARG A 367 12.58 16.25 23.15
C ARG A 367 13.90 15.58 22.74
N PRO A 368 14.33 14.45 23.33
CA PRO A 368 15.59 13.81 22.91
C PRO A 368 15.58 13.36 21.44
N MET A 369 14.40 13.00 20.93
CA MET A 369 14.21 12.64 19.52
C MET A 369 14.31 13.87 18.60
N ILE A 370 13.70 14.99 19.00
CA ILE A 370 13.75 16.26 18.26
C ILE A 370 15.19 16.78 18.19
N GLU A 371 15.91 16.78 19.32
CA GLU A 371 17.31 17.21 19.39
C GLU A 371 18.19 16.37 18.47
N ALA A 372 18.02 15.04 18.47
CA ALA A 372 18.74 14.15 17.57
C ALA A 372 18.45 14.43 16.08
N LEU A 373 17.22 14.80 15.72
CA LEU A 373 16.83 15.19 14.36
C LEU A 373 17.45 16.53 13.95
N CYS A 374 17.39 17.54 14.82
CA CYS A 374 17.97 18.87 14.55
C CYS A 374 19.49 18.81 14.42
N LEU A 375 20.17 18.03 15.27
CA LEU A 375 21.62 17.82 15.19
C LEU A 375 22.01 16.89 14.05
N GLY A 376 21.05 16.14 13.51
CA GLY A 376 21.27 15.11 12.49
C GLY A 376 22.22 14.02 12.96
N ASP A 377 22.21 13.71 14.27
CA ASP A 377 23.07 12.72 14.92
C ASP A 377 22.53 11.31 14.68
N SER A 378 23.09 10.65 13.66
CA SER A 378 22.76 9.29 13.29
C SER A 378 22.94 8.27 14.42
N SER A 379 23.78 8.54 15.42
CA SER A 379 24.01 7.61 16.54
C SER A 379 22.90 7.68 17.59
N SER A 380 22.42 8.89 17.90
CA SER A 380 21.27 9.10 18.79
C SER A 380 19.96 8.70 18.12
N LEU A 381 19.82 8.90 16.81
CA LEU A 381 18.64 8.47 16.03
C LEU A 381 18.44 6.94 16.01
N ARG A 382 19.52 6.15 16.13
CA ARG A 382 19.45 4.68 16.25
C ARG A 382 18.78 4.19 17.52
N ARG A 383 18.67 5.04 18.56
CA ARG A 383 17.97 4.66 19.81
C ARG A 383 16.45 4.67 19.67
N PHE A 384 15.94 5.23 18.57
CA PHE A 384 14.51 5.29 18.29
C PHE A 384 14.19 4.33 17.14
N ASP A 385 13.42 3.29 17.43
CA ASP A 385 13.03 2.24 16.46
C ASP A 385 12.48 2.82 15.14
N ASP A 386 11.75 3.93 15.23
CA ASP A 386 11.12 4.58 14.07
C ASP A 386 12.07 5.48 13.25
N LEU A 387 13.28 5.76 13.73
CA LEU A 387 14.27 6.65 13.10
C LEU A 387 15.62 5.96 12.83
N HIS A 388 15.73 4.67 13.10
CA HIS A 388 16.97 3.91 12.95
C HIS A 388 17.51 3.88 11.50
N ALA A 389 16.69 4.20 10.51
CA ALA A 389 17.06 4.18 9.08
C ALA A 389 17.66 5.48 8.52
N PHE A 390 17.85 6.55 9.31
CA PHE A 390 18.37 7.86 8.84
C PHE A 390 19.89 7.89 8.49
N ASP A 391 20.41 6.86 7.83
CA ASP A 391 21.78 6.93 7.29
C ASP A 391 21.82 7.82 6.02
N ARG A 392 22.34 9.04 6.18
CA ARG A 392 22.37 10.10 5.14
C ARG A 392 23.07 9.66 3.85
N SER A 393 24.02 8.74 3.93
CA SER A 393 24.77 8.20 2.77
C SER A 393 23.88 7.33 1.87
N TYR A 394 22.95 6.62 2.48
CA TYR A 394 22.02 5.70 1.85
C TYR A 394 20.80 6.42 1.25
N TRP A 395 20.34 7.49 1.90
CA TRP A 395 19.25 8.34 1.38
C TRP A 395 19.66 9.15 0.16
N GLY A 396 20.91 9.63 0.11
CA GLY A 396 21.44 10.30 -1.08
C GLY A 396 21.40 9.39 -2.33
N ALA A 397 21.66 8.09 -2.17
CA ALA A 397 21.57 7.12 -3.27
C ALA A 397 20.11 6.80 -3.66
N LEU A 398 19.19 6.74 -2.70
CA LEU A 398 17.76 6.51 -2.94
C LEU A 398 17.05 7.71 -3.56
N GLU A 399 17.34 8.92 -3.10
CA GLU A 399 16.85 10.14 -3.73
C GLU A 399 17.38 10.26 -5.16
N GLN A 400 18.64 9.91 -5.43
CA GLN A 400 19.17 9.87 -6.80
C GLN A 400 18.46 8.84 -7.70
N LEU A 401 18.06 7.69 -7.15
CA LEU A 401 17.31 6.66 -7.88
C LEU A 401 15.84 7.02 -8.11
N MET A 402 15.21 7.71 -7.16
CA MET A 402 13.79 8.11 -7.21
C MET A 402 13.56 9.46 -7.92
N ASP A 403 14.56 10.34 -7.90
CA ASP A 403 14.54 11.70 -8.46
C ASP A 403 15.31 11.78 -9.78
N HIS A 404 15.58 10.63 -10.43
CA HIS A 404 16.05 10.59 -11.81
C HIS A 404 15.03 11.31 -12.71
N LYS A 405 15.34 12.58 -12.96
CA LYS A 405 14.66 13.44 -13.91
C LYS A 405 14.44 12.68 -15.22
N ILE A 406 13.23 12.82 -15.73
CA ILE A 406 12.77 12.42 -17.07
C ILE A 406 13.56 13.23 -18.11
N GLN A 407 14.86 13.00 -18.23
CA GLN A 407 15.74 13.58 -19.24
C GLN A 407 16.96 12.67 -19.36
N GLN A 408 16.81 11.53 -20.01
CA GLN A 408 17.86 11.08 -20.94
C GLN A 408 17.21 10.56 -22.23
N PRO A 409 17.66 11.02 -23.40
CA PRO A 409 17.31 10.39 -24.66
C PRO A 409 17.83 8.96 -24.66
N ILE A 410 17.10 8.07 -25.32
CA ILE A 410 17.49 6.68 -25.53
C ILE A 410 18.88 6.65 -26.18
N ALA A 411 19.90 6.41 -25.37
CA ALA A 411 21.24 6.07 -25.82
C ALA A 411 21.36 4.55 -25.69
N SER A 412 21.46 3.90 -26.85
CA SER A 412 21.86 2.51 -26.99
C SER A 412 23.26 2.30 -26.41
N GLY A 413 23.38 1.48 -25.36
CA GLY A 413 24.66 1.07 -24.80
C GLY A 413 24.47 0.14 -23.61
N GLY A 414 24.79 -1.15 -23.80
CA GLY A 414 24.51 -2.22 -22.85
C GLY A 414 25.32 -2.13 -21.55
N SER A 415 24.67 -2.53 -20.44
CA SER A 415 25.35 -2.79 -19.17
C SER A 415 25.63 -4.27 -19.00
N THR A 416 26.91 -4.61 -18.89
CA THR A 416 27.45 -5.91 -18.54
C THR A 416 27.14 -6.28 -17.08
N SER A 417 26.44 -7.40 -16.90
CA SER A 417 26.31 -8.11 -15.61
C SER A 417 27.48 -9.09 -15.43
N PRO A 418 27.84 -9.49 -14.20
CA PRO A 418 28.99 -10.38 -13.97
C PRO A 418 28.71 -11.77 -14.58
N LYS A 419 29.55 -12.17 -15.53
CA LYS A 419 29.43 -13.44 -16.27
C LYS A 419 29.74 -14.61 -15.33
N ILE A 420 28.75 -15.45 -15.07
CA ILE A 420 28.96 -16.85 -14.70
C ILE A 420 29.61 -17.51 -15.93
N ALA A 421 30.73 -18.21 -15.76
CA ALA A 421 31.46 -18.83 -16.86
C ALA A 421 30.62 -19.97 -17.47
N VAL A 422 29.91 -19.67 -18.56
CA VAL A 422 29.17 -20.63 -19.37
C VAL A 422 30.20 -21.60 -20.00
N PRO A 423 29.94 -22.92 -20.00
CA PRO A 423 30.84 -23.87 -20.65
C PRO A 423 31.03 -23.53 -22.14
N GLU A 424 32.28 -23.55 -22.62
CA GLU A 424 32.60 -23.18 -24.00
C GLU A 424 32.02 -24.20 -25.02
N GLY A 425 31.50 -23.65 -26.13
CA GLY A 425 31.01 -24.40 -27.29
C GLY A 425 29.54 -24.11 -27.68
N ASP A 426 29.28 -23.94 -28.97
CA ASP A 426 28.00 -23.47 -29.54
C ASP A 426 26.78 -24.32 -29.11
N HIS A 427 26.94 -25.64 -29.05
CA HIS A 427 25.85 -26.55 -28.66
C HIS A 427 25.48 -26.46 -27.17
N TYR A 428 26.44 -26.20 -26.28
CA TYR A 428 26.15 -25.98 -24.86
C TYR A 428 25.41 -24.67 -24.63
N GLN A 429 25.75 -23.62 -25.38
CA GLN A 429 25.04 -22.33 -25.32
C GLN A 429 23.60 -22.44 -25.84
N LEU A 430 23.38 -23.25 -26.88
CA LEU A 430 22.05 -23.49 -27.42
C LEU A 430 21.15 -24.25 -26.43
N ILE A 431 21.69 -25.29 -25.79
CA ILE A 431 20.99 -26.06 -24.74
C ILE A 431 20.74 -25.18 -23.52
N TRP A 432 21.72 -24.37 -23.13
CA TRP A 432 21.61 -23.41 -22.04
C TRP A 432 20.47 -22.41 -22.26
N SER A 433 20.46 -21.74 -23.41
CA SER A 433 19.43 -20.78 -23.79
C SER A 433 18.04 -21.42 -23.81
N LYS A 434 17.94 -22.66 -24.31
CA LYS A 434 16.67 -23.40 -24.35
C LYS A 434 16.16 -23.76 -22.96
N LEU A 435 17.04 -24.18 -22.04
CA LEU A 435 16.67 -24.50 -20.66
C LEU A 435 16.35 -23.25 -19.83
N GLN A 436 17.02 -22.12 -20.09
CA GLN A 436 16.64 -20.82 -19.54
C GLN A 436 15.26 -20.39 -20.03
N THR A 437 14.96 -20.60 -21.32
CA THR A 437 13.64 -20.33 -21.90
C THR A 437 12.55 -21.22 -21.28
N GLU A 438 12.90 -22.44 -20.88
CA GLU A 438 12.02 -23.35 -20.10
C GLU A 438 11.92 -22.97 -18.60
N GLY A 439 12.57 -21.88 -18.17
CA GLY A 439 12.44 -21.30 -16.84
C GLY A 439 13.32 -21.92 -15.76
N LEU A 440 14.37 -22.68 -16.12
CA LEU A 440 15.37 -23.17 -15.19
C LEU A 440 16.40 -22.07 -14.87
N GLY A 441 16.79 -21.94 -13.60
CA GLY A 441 17.82 -20.98 -13.19
C GLY A 441 19.23 -21.48 -13.50
N ASP A 442 20.16 -20.54 -13.74
CA ASP A 442 21.52 -20.78 -14.24
C ASP A 442 22.30 -21.81 -13.42
N ASP A 443 22.26 -21.74 -12.08
CA ASP A 443 22.93 -22.71 -11.19
C ASP A 443 22.40 -24.13 -11.36
N LEU A 444 21.09 -24.27 -11.63
CA LEU A 444 20.45 -25.56 -11.83
C LEU A 444 20.76 -26.14 -13.21
N ILE A 445 20.90 -25.28 -14.22
CA ILE A 445 21.31 -25.66 -15.57
C ILE A 445 22.75 -26.16 -15.55
N LEU A 446 23.67 -25.44 -14.88
CA LEU A 446 25.05 -25.88 -14.64
C LEU A 446 25.09 -27.27 -14.00
N GLN A 447 24.37 -27.47 -12.89
CA GLN A 447 24.32 -28.77 -12.21
C GLN A 447 23.78 -29.90 -13.09
N LEU A 448 22.80 -29.63 -13.96
CA LEU A 448 22.23 -30.63 -14.86
C LEU A 448 23.20 -30.97 -15.99
N ILE A 449 23.87 -29.96 -16.56
CA ILE A 449 24.88 -30.14 -17.62
C ILE A 449 26.07 -30.93 -17.07
N ASP A 450 26.60 -30.55 -15.91
CA ASP A 450 27.74 -31.25 -15.29
C ASP A 450 27.39 -32.70 -14.93
N LYS A 451 26.14 -32.96 -14.51
CA LYS A 451 25.69 -34.30 -14.19
C LYS A 451 25.56 -35.20 -15.42
N VAL A 452 25.16 -34.65 -16.57
CA VAL A 452 25.09 -35.40 -17.83
C VAL A 452 26.49 -35.59 -18.43
N ARG A 453 27.39 -34.60 -18.30
CA ARG A 453 28.81 -34.74 -18.65
C ARG A 453 29.52 -35.82 -17.82
N ALA A 454 29.25 -35.87 -16.51
CA ALA A 454 29.76 -36.92 -15.63
C ALA A 454 29.25 -38.33 -15.99
N GLN A 455 28.18 -38.44 -16.78
CA GLN A 455 27.65 -39.69 -17.33
C GLN A 455 28.32 -40.08 -18.67
N GLY A 456 29.31 -39.31 -19.14
CA GLY A 456 30.06 -39.58 -20.36
C GLY A 456 29.41 -39.09 -21.64
N HIS A 457 28.39 -38.22 -21.55
CA HIS A 457 27.74 -37.63 -22.70
C HIS A 457 28.26 -36.21 -22.96
N ASP A 458 28.59 -35.88 -24.21
CA ASP A 458 29.02 -34.55 -24.63
C ASP A 458 28.03 -33.94 -25.63
N ALA A 459 27.59 -32.72 -25.37
CA ALA A 459 26.72 -31.97 -26.27
C ALA A 459 27.40 -31.55 -27.59
N GLN A 460 28.74 -31.59 -27.67
CA GLN A 460 29.45 -31.35 -28.94
C GLN A 460 29.40 -32.55 -29.88
N GLU A 461 29.32 -33.77 -29.34
CA GLU A 461 29.26 -35.01 -30.11
C GLU A 461 27.82 -35.41 -30.45
N ASP A 462 26.89 -35.29 -29.50
CA ASP A 462 25.46 -35.58 -29.71
C ASP A 462 24.56 -34.57 -28.94
N PRO A 463 24.19 -33.44 -29.58
CA PRO A 463 23.38 -32.39 -28.96
C PRO A 463 21.96 -32.85 -28.58
N LEU A 464 21.35 -33.72 -29.38
CA LEU A 464 19.97 -34.17 -29.19
C LEU A 464 19.88 -35.23 -28.08
N GLY A 465 20.81 -36.19 -28.08
CA GLY A 465 20.91 -37.19 -27.02
C GLY A 465 21.25 -36.57 -25.67
N PHE A 466 22.14 -35.56 -25.65
CA PHE A 466 22.46 -34.81 -24.43
C PHE A 466 21.22 -34.11 -23.85
N PHE A 467 20.43 -33.45 -24.70
CA PHE A 467 19.21 -32.75 -24.28
C PHE A 467 18.14 -33.71 -23.72
N GLU A 468 18.02 -34.91 -24.28
CA GLU A 468 17.07 -35.91 -23.79
C GLU A 468 17.44 -36.43 -22.39
N HIS A 469 18.73 -36.64 -22.12
CA HIS A 469 19.23 -37.04 -20.80
C HIS A 469 18.96 -35.97 -19.74
N VAL A 470 19.17 -34.69 -20.08
CA VAL A 470 18.80 -33.56 -19.20
C VAL A 470 17.30 -33.59 -18.88
N ARG A 471 16.43 -33.82 -19.87
CA ARG A 471 14.97 -33.91 -19.66
C ARG A 471 14.54 -35.10 -18.79
N LYS A 472 15.19 -36.25 -18.92
CA LYS A 472 14.92 -37.42 -18.06
C LYS A 472 15.21 -37.11 -16.58
N LEU A 473 16.31 -36.42 -16.29
CA LEU A 473 16.67 -35.99 -14.93
C LEU A 473 15.65 -34.99 -14.35
N ILE A 474 15.11 -34.09 -15.19
CA ILE A 474 14.06 -33.14 -14.78
C ILE A 474 12.75 -33.88 -14.42
N ARG A 475 12.36 -34.90 -15.20
CA ARG A 475 11.14 -35.69 -14.95
C ARG A 475 11.25 -36.55 -13.69
N GLY A 476 12.40 -37.20 -13.46
CA GLY A 476 12.62 -38.04 -12.29
C GLY A 476 12.52 -37.30 -10.94
N ARG A 477 12.77 -35.99 -10.93
CA ARG A 477 12.64 -35.14 -9.72
C ARG A 477 11.19 -34.87 -9.30
N LYS A 478 10.19 -35.03 -10.18
CA LYS A 478 8.78 -34.71 -9.88
C LYS A 478 8.01 -35.85 -9.18
N SER A 479 8.50 -37.09 -9.20
CA SER A 479 7.73 -38.29 -8.79
C SER A 479 7.75 -38.64 -7.29
N LYS A 480 8.38 -37.86 -6.39
CA LYS A 480 8.70 -38.29 -5.01
C LYS A 480 7.89 -37.65 -3.87
N ARG A 481 6.70 -37.06 -4.10
CA ARG A 481 5.85 -36.50 -3.02
C ARG A 481 4.49 -37.22 -2.91
N LYS A 482 4.42 -38.05 -1.87
CA LYS A 482 3.34 -38.72 -1.09
C LYS A 482 1.85 -38.45 -1.40
N ASP A 483 1.05 -39.52 -1.29
CA ASP A 483 -0.41 -39.64 -1.42
C ASP A 483 -1.23 -38.95 -0.30
N GLU A 484 -2.38 -38.36 -0.66
CA GLU A 484 -3.37 -37.67 0.20
C GLU A 484 -4.72 -38.42 0.25
N VAL A 485 -5.42 -38.30 1.38
CA VAL A 485 -6.76 -38.86 1.66
C VAL A 485 -7.86 -37.94 1.11
N ALA A 486 -8.91 -38.50 0.48
CA ALA A 486 -9.97 -37.75 -0.20
C ALA A 486 -11.02 -37.11 0.74
N PHE A 487 -11.53 -35.93 0.34
CA PHE A 487 -12.54 -35.11 1.05
C PHE A 487 -13.97 -35.34 0.53
N ASP A 488 -14.97 -35.38 1.43
CA ASP A 488 -16.39 -35.67 1.15
C ASP A 488 -17.24 -34.37 0.99
N PRO A 489 -17.91 -34.15 -0.16
CA PRO A 489 -18.70 -32.95 -0.44
C PRO A 489 -19.99 -32.77 0.37
N ALA A 490 -20.40 -33.72 1.22
CA ALA A 490 -21.64 -33.65 1.99
C ALA A 490 -21.66 -32.60 3.15
N ILE A 491 -20.55 -31.91 3.40
CA ILE A 491 -20.35 -31.07 4.62
C ILE A 491 -20.63 -29.56 4.36
N LEU A 492 -21.09 -29.16 3.17
CA LEU A 492 -21.30 -27.75 2.83
C LEU A 492 -22.76 -27.30 3.02
N GLU A 493 -22.97 -26.26 3.84
CA GLU A 493 -24.28 -25.64 4.11
C GLU A 493 -24.94 -25.05 2.85
N ASP A 494 -26.28 -25.02 2.81
CA ASP A 494 -27.09 -24.67 1.62
C ASP A 494 -26.95 -23.21 1.13
N ARG A 495 -26.34 -22.33 1.91
CA ARG A 495 -26.05 -20.93 1.54
C ARG A 495 -24.59 -20.66 1.18
N ASP A 496 -23.79 -21.71 0.99
CA ASP A 496 -22.41 -21.55 0.54
C ASP A 496 -22.36 -21.10 -0.93
N LEU A 497 -21.79 -19.91 -1.18
CA LEU A 497 -21.58 -19.34 -2.51
C LEU A 497 -20.88 -20.33 -3.47
N ARG A 498 -20.03 -21.23 -2.94
CA ARG A 498 -19.32 -22.25 -3.72
C ARG A 498 -20.25 -23.36 -4.22
N LYS A 499 -21.33 -23.64 -3.50
CA LYS A 499 -22.38 -24.60 -3.88
C LYS A 499 -23.29 -23.97 -4.94
N LEU A 500 -23.76 -22.74 -4.69
CA LEU A 500 -24.63 -21.98 -5.61
C LEU A 500 -23.97 -21.73 -6.99
N VAL A 501 -22.71 -21.28 -7.01
CA VAL A 501 -21.98 -21.02 -8.26
C VAL A 501 -21.63 -22.33 -8.99
N ALA A 502 -21.42 -23.44 -8.26
CA ALA A 502 -21.17 -24.75 -8.87
C ALA A 502 -22.43 -25.39 -9.46
N GLU A 503 -23.58 -25.24 -8.80
CA GLU A 503 -24.88 -25.68 -9.32
C GLU A 503 -25.32 -24.86 -10.54
N ALA A 504 -25.03 -23.55 -10.56
CA ALA A 504 -25.23 -22.67 -11.73
C ALA A 504 -24.49 -23.19 -12.97
N ALA A 505 -23.21 -23.52 -12.78
CA ALA A 505 -22.33 -24.00 -13.85
C ALA A 505 -22.77 -25.37 -14.41
N GLY A 506 -23.41 -26.21 -13.59
CA GLY A 506 -24.00 -27.50 -14.02
C GLY A 506 -25.31 -27.35 -14.79
N ARG A 507 -26.03 -26.24 -14.61
CA ARG A 507 -27.32 -25.94 -15.25
C ARG A 507 -27.21 -25.00 -16.46
N GLY A 508 -26.00 -24.58 -16.83
CA GLY A 508 -25.78 -23.62 -17.90
C GLY A 508 -26.24 -22.19 -17.58
N LEU A 509 -26.58 -21.92 -16.32
CA LEU A 509 -27.00 -20.61 -15.84
C LEU A 509 -25.78 -19.73 -15.57
N THR A 510 -25.94 -18.43 -15.79
CA THR A 510 -24.93 -17.46 -15.36
C THR A 510 -24.85 -17.48 -13.82
N PRO A 511 -23.67 -17.21 -13.23
CA PRO A 511 -23.56 -17.06 -11.77
C PRO A 511 -24.55 -16.03 -11.20
N LEU A 512 -24.95 -15.03 -12.01
CA LEU A 512 -25.90 -13.98 -11.64
C LEU A 512 -27.34 -14.53 -11.49
N GLU A 513 -27.77 -15.45 -12.35
CA GLU A 513 -29.12 -16.06 -12.30
C GLU A 513 -29.28 -17.02 -11.11
N ALA A 514 -28.24 -17.78 -10.79
CA ALA A 514 -28.27 -18.70 -9.63
C ALA A 514 -28.28 -17.96 -8.28
N ILE A 515 -27.69 -16.77 -8.23
CA ILE A 515 -27.65 -15.92 -7.03
C ILE A 515 -28.98 -15.17 -6.84
N ARG A 516 -29.65 -14.79 -7.94
CA ARG A 516 -31.02 -14.23 -7.89
C ARG A 516 -32.02 -15.22 -7.29
N GLY A 517 -31.88 -16.50 -7.61
CA GLY A 517 -32.69 -17.57 -7.00
C GLY A 517 -32.37 -17.86 -5.52
N ALA A 518 -31.22 -17.41 -5.01
CA ALA A 518 -30.76 -17.67 -3.64
C ALA A 518 -31.00 -16.49 -2.66
N GLY A 519 -31.54 -15.35 -3.13
CA GLY A 519 -31.90 -14.22 -2.28
C GLY A 519 -30.72 -13.41 -1.70
N LEU A 520 -29.52 -13.51 -2.29
CA LEU A 520 -28.30 -12.83 -1.84
C LEU A 520 -28.07 -11.47 -2.54
N THR A 521 -29.11 -10.89 -3.14
CA THR A 521 -29.08 -9.56 -3.76
C THR A 521 -29.54 -8.52 -2.76
N GLY A 522 -28.78 -7.43 -2.58
CA GLY A 522 -29.26 -6.25 -1.88
C GLY A 522 -30.58 -5.74 -2.46
N ILE A 523 -31.50 -5.40 -1.55
CA ILE A 523 -32.85 -4.84 -1.69
C ILE A 523 -33.17 -4.34 -3.11
N TRP A 524 -34.13 -4.99 -3.77
CA TRP A 524 -34.90 -4.41 -4.87
C TRP A 524 -36.33 -4.15 -4.35
N PRO A 525 -36.93 -2.97 -4.56
CA PRO A 525 -38.39 -2.87 -4.62
C PRO A 525 -38.84 -3.61 -5.89
N GLU A 526 -39.78 -4.54 -5.75
CA GLU A 526 -40.40 -5.23 -6.86
C GLU A 526 -41.02 -4.21 -7.83
N ALA A 527 -40.81 -4.42 -9.14
CA ALA A 527 -41.56 -3.80 -10.22
C ALA A 527 -42.24 -4.91 -11.02
#